data_AF-A0A7S1PTK3-F1
#
_entry.id   AF-A0A7S1PTK3-F1
#
_cell.length_a   1.000
_cell.length_b   1.000
_cell.length_c   1.000
_cell.angle_alpha   90.00
_cell.angle_beta   90.00
_cell.angle_gamma   90.00
#
_symmetry.space_group_name_H-M   'P 1'
#
loop_
_entity.id
_entity.type
_entity.pdbx_description
1 polymer ?
#
loop_
_entity_poly.entity_id
_entity_poly.type
_entity_poly.pdbx_seq_one_letter_code
_entity_poly.pdbx_strand_id
1 'polypeptide(L)'
;RVTGVPIGWLLERGQGIKVFSQMLRKAKTRDLLFPVYERRAENGPPGIGYEGATVIEPKRDFYNHPVATLDFASLYPSIMMAHNLCYSTLLRKGEETRFKDDEVTKTPSGDYFVKPELFKGILPDILQELLTARKAAK
;
A
#
# COMPACT_ATOMS: atom_id res chain seq x y z
N ARG A 1 -11.30 -13.79 11.67
CA ARG A 1 -12.22 -14.00 10.53
C ARG A 1 -11.74 -13.28 9.26
N VAL A 2 -11.50 -11.95 9.25
CA VAL A 2 -10.85 -11.24 8.12
C VAL A 2 -9.31 -11.18 8.26
N THR A 3 -8.79 -10.59 9.35
CA THR A 3 -7.33 -10.36 9.52
C THR A 3 -6.52 -11.56 10.02
N GLY A 4 -7.19 -12.59 10.54
CA GLY A 4 -6.53 -13.85 10.87
C GLY A 4 -5.72 -13.92 12.18
N VAL A 5 -5.85 -12.95 13.09
CA VAL A 5 -5.14 -12.94 14.38
C VAL A 5 -5.99 -13.49 15.55
N PRO A 6 -5.36 -14.01 16.62
CA PRO A 6 -6.05 -14.36 17.87
C PRO A 6 -6.76 -13.16 18.51
N ILE A 7 -7.81 -13.43 19.30
CA ILE A 7 -8.61 -12.37 19.93
C ILE A 7 -7.81 -11.54 20.94
N GLY A 8 -6.93 -12.15 21.74
CA GLY A 8 -6.08 -11.43 22.70
C GLY A 8 -5.19 -10.38 22.01
N TRP A 9 -4.72 -10.67 20.79
CA TRP A 9 -3.89 -9.75 20.02
C TRP A 9 -4.64 -8.52 19.52
N LEU A 10 -5.97 -8.50 19.56
CA LEU A 10 -6.74 -7.31 19.24
C LEU A 10 -6.61 -6.23 20.32
N LEU A 11 -6.33 -6.63 21.56
CA LEU A 11 -6.15 -5.74 22.71
C LEU A 11 -4.67 -5.49 23.02
N GLU A 12 -3.83 -6.52 22.88
CA GLU A 12 -2.44 -6.49 23.33
C GLU A 12 -1.43 -6.05 22.26
N ARG A 13 -1.82 -6.07 20.97
CA ARG A 13 -0.89 -5.87 19.84
C ARG A 13 -1.38 -4.80 18.87
N GLY A 14 -0.44 -4.12 18.22
CA GLY A 14 -0.71 -3.06 17.24
C GLY A 14 -1.20 -3.55 15.88
N GLN A 15 -1.29 -2.65 14.90
CA GLN A 15 -1.79 -2.98 13.56
C GLN A 15 -0.81 -3.83 12.73
N GLY A 16 0.50 -3.68 12.96
CA GLY A 16 1.53 -4.38 12.18
C GLY A 16 1.35 -5.91 12.17
N ILE A 17 0.97 -6.51 13.30
CA ILE A 17 0.77 -7.97 13.37
C ILE A 17 -0.42 -8.45 12.51
N LYS A 18 -1.45 -7.62 12.36
CA LYS A 18 -2.63 -7.93 11.56
C LYS A 18 -2.31 -7.88 10.06
N VAL A 19 -1.52 -6.90 9.64
CA VAL A 19 -1.03 -6.80 8.25
C VAL A 19 -0.12 -7.99 7.95
N PHE A 20 0.85 -8.25 8.83
CA PHE A 20 1.80 -9.35 8.65
C PHE A 20 1.11 -10.72 8.58
N SER A 21 0.10 -10.96 9.43
CA SER A 21 -0.69 -12.20 9.39
C SER A 21 -1.39 -12.41 8.04
N GLN A 22 -2.01 -11.36 7.48
CA GLN A 22 -2.67 -11.42 6.17
C GLN A 22 -1.66 -11.65 5.04
N MET A 23 -0.52 -10.95 5.08
CA MET A 23 0.56 -11.13 4.12
C MET A 23 1.12 -12.55 4.10
N LEU A 24 1.41 -13.14 5.28
CA LEU A 24 1.89 -14.53 5.38
C LEU A 24 0.89 -15.54 4.81
N ARG A 25 -0.40 -15.37 5.09
CA ARG A 25 -1.46 -16.26 4.57
C ARG A 25 -1.51 -16.22 3.04
N LYS A 26 -1.41 -15.02 2.45
CA LYS A 26 -1.42 -14.83 0.98
C LYS A 26 -0.11 -15.24 0.30
N ALA A 27 1.01 -15.14 1.00
CA ALA A 27 2.29 -15.64 0.49
C ALA A 27 2.32 -17.16 0.46
N LYS A 28 1.77 -17.83 1.48
CA LYS A 28 1.65 -19.31 1.50
C LYS A 28 0.88 -19.85 0.29
N THR A 29 -0.20 -19.17 -0.12
CA THR A 29 -0.99 -19.59 -1.30
C THR A 29 -0.28 -19.40 -2.64
N ARG A 30 0.80 -18.61 -2.66
CA ARG A 30 1.57 -18.26 -3.86
C ARG A 30 3.01 -18.81 -3.83
N ASP A 31 3.31 -19.69 -2.87
CA ASP A 31 4.64 -20.26 -2.63
C ASP A 31 5.76 -19.19 -2.50
N LEU A 32 5.47 -18.15 -1.72
CA LEU A 32 6.41 -17.04 -1.49
C LEU A 32 6.95 -17.05 -0.06
N LEU A 33 8.22 -16.65 0.07
CA LEU A 33 8.92 -16.53 1.35
C LEU A 33 9.19 -15.06 1.68
N PHE A 34 9.16 -14.75 2.98
CA PHE A 34 9.54 -13.43 3.48
C PHE A 34 11.04 -13.41 3.79
N PRO A 35 11.81 -12.50 3.19
CA PRO A 35 13.17 -12.26 3.64
C PRO A 35 13.16 -11.66 5.04
N VAL A 36 14.06 -12.15 5.90
CA VAL A 36 14.34 -11.53 7.19
C VAL A 36 15.45 -10.52 7.00
N TYR A 37 15.09 -9.23 7.06
CA TYR A 37 16.08 -8.17 7.08
C TYR A 37 16.42 -7.85 8.53
N GLU A 38 17.70 -7.88 8.86
CA GLU A 38 18.16 -7.22 10.07
C GLU A 38 17.86 -5.74 9.94
N ARG A 39 17.28 -5.16 10.99
CA ARG A 39 17.08 -3.72 11.06
C ARG A 39 18.46 -3.09 11.14
N ARG A 40 19.05 -2.76 10.00
CA ARG A 40 20.15 -1.81 9.96
C ARG A 40 19.60 -0.54 10.59
N ALA A 41 20.23 -0.09 11.67
CA ALA A 41 20.05 1.29 12.10
C ALA A 41 20.24 2.13 10.83
N GLU A 42 19.24 2.93 10.49
CA GLU A 42 19.38 3.86 9.37
C GLU A 42 20.64 4.66 9.67
N ASN A 43 21.72 4.45 8.90
CA ASN A 43 22.94 5.25 9.00
C ASN A 43 22.71 6.67 8.44
N GLY A 44 21.45 7.10 8.33
CA GLY A 44 21.05 8.47 8.07
C GLY A 44 20.85 9.19 9.40
N PRO A 45 21.01 10.53 9.43
CA PRO A 45 20.68 11.30 10.62
C PRO A 45 19.24 11.00 11.07
N PRO A 46 18.99 10.83 12.38
CA PRO A 46 17.64 10.62 12.89
C PRO A 46 16.72 11.74 12.42
N GLY A 47 15.64 11.40 11.73
CA GLY A 47 14.62 12.36 11.29
C GLY A 47 14.51 12.62 9.79
N ILE A 48 15.18 11.86 8.91
CA ILE A 48 14.88 11.91 7.47
C ILE A 48 13.53 11.22 7.24
N GLY A 49 12.44 11.97 7.35
CA GLY A 49 11.13 11.55 6.87
C GLY A 49 11.06 11.52 5.34
N TYR A 50 10.04 10.87 4.81
CA TYR A 50 9.67 11.00 3.40
C TYR A 50 8.61 12.11 3.23
N GLU A 51 8.52 12.68 2.03
CA GLU A 51 7.50 13.68 1.73
C GLU A 51 6.09 13.09 1.85
N GLY A 52 5.23 13.78 2.59
CA GLY A 52 3.87 13.35 2.90
C GLY A 52 2.82 13.90 1.93
N ALA A 53 1.62 14.15 2.45
CA ALA A 53 0.53 14.73 1.67
C ALA A 53 0.73 16.25 1.47
N THR A 54 0.29 16.75 0.33
CA THR A 54 0.17 18.19 0.07
C THR A 54 -1.13 18.72 0.67
N VAL A 55 -1.06 19.88 1.34
CA VAL A 55 -2.23 20.63 1.79
C VAL A 55 -2.33 21.89 0.93
N ILE A 56 -3.50 22.09 0.31
CA ILE A 56 -3.77 23.30 -0.48
C ILE A 56 -3.93 24.48 0.48
N GLU A 57 -3.33 25.61 0.16
CA GLU A 57 -3.48 26.82 0.95
C GLU A 57 -4.95 27.29 0.98
N PRO A 58 -5.54 27.46 2.18
CA PRO A 58 -6.94 27.82 2.30
C PRO A 58 -7.15 29.30 1.95
N LYS A 59 -8.20 29.59 1.17
CA LYS A 59 -8.74 30.94 1.04
C LYS A 59 -9.58 31.23 2.28
N ARG A 60 -9.03 32.00 3.22
CA ARG A 60 -9.68 32.30 4.50
C ARG A 60 -10.70 33.42 4.31
N ASP A 61 -11.97 33.08 4.51
CA ASP A 61 -13.07 34.05 4.48
C ASP A 61 -14.32 33.45 5.15
N PHE A 62 -15.36 34.26 5.31
CA PHE A 62 -16.71 33.83 5.64
C PHE A 62 -17.51 33.53 4.38
N TYR A 63 -17.78 32.26 4.12
CA TYR A 63 -18.56 31.81 2.97
C TYR A 63 -20.06 31.78 3.31
N ASN A 64 -20.82 32.72 2.76
CA ASN A 64 -22.28 32.81 2.91
C ASN A 64 -23.08 32.05 1.82
N HIS A 65 -22.39 31.25 1.01
CA HIS A 65 -22.94 30.44 -0.07
C HIS A 65 -22.48 28.97 0.08
N PRO A 66 -23.21 27.98 -0.47
CA PRO A 66 -22.84 26.58 -0.36
C PRO A 66 -21.47 26.28 -0.97
N VAL A 67 -20.66 25.48 -0.25
CA VAL A 67 -19.36 24.98 -0.71
C VAL A 67 -19.45 23.47 -0.90
N ALA A 68 -19.21 22.99 -2.12
CA ALA A 68 -19.20 21.57 -2.42
C ALA A 68 -17.87 20.93 -2.00
N THR A 69 -17.94 19.84 -1.24
CA THR A 69 -16.78 19.04 -0.84
C THR A 69 -16.73 17.77 -1.67
N LEU A 70 -15.60 17.53 -2.34
CA LEU A 70 -15.35 16.33 -3.14
C LEU A 70 -14.14 15.60 -2.57
N ASP A 71 -14.29 14.31 -2.29
CA ASP A 71 -13.23 13.47 -1.74
C ASP A 71 -13.09 12.15 -2.49
N PHE A 72 -11.90 11.54 -2.39
CA PHE A 72 -11.65 10.21 -2.92
C PHE A 72 -11.93 9.16 -1.84
N ALA A 73 -12.88 8.26 -2.11
CA ALA A 73 -13.14 7.14 -1.23
C ALA A 73 -11.95 6.16 -1.21
N SER A 74 -11.31 5.99 -0.06
CA SER A 74 -10.14 5.09 0.10
C SER A 74 -8.97 5.42 -0.84
N LEU A 75 -8.52 6.67 -0.85
CA LEU A 75 -7.46 7.17 -1.74
C LEU A 75 -6.23 6.24 -1.84
N TYR A 76 -5.49 6.02 -0.75
CA TYR A 76 -4.24 5.24 -0.80
C TYR A 76 -4.44 3.77 -1.18
N PRO A 77 -5.41 3.02 -0.62
CA PRO A 77 -5.70 1.68 -1.11
C PRO A 77 -6.01 1.64 -2.61
N SER A 78 -6.73 2.63 -3.13
CA SER A 78 -7.09 2.70 -4.54
C SER A 78 -5.87 2.92 -5.42
N ILE A 79 -4.95 3.81 -5.03
CA ILE A 79 -3.67 4.02 -5.73
C ILE A 79 -2.86 2.71 -5.76
N MET A 80 -2.71 2.03 -4.62
CA MET A 80 -1.94 0.78 -4.53
C MET A 80 -2.51 -0.32 -5.43
N MET A 81 -3.84 -0.46 -5.49
CA MET A 81 -4.49 -1.45 -6.36
C MET A 81 -4.40 -1.08 -7.84
N ALA A 82 -4.64 0.19 -8.19
CA ALA A 82 -4.65 0.65 -9.57
C ALA A 82 -3.26 0.53 -10.24
N HIS A 83 -2.19 0.75 -9.48
CA HIS A 83 -0.81 0.69 -9.98
C HIS A 83 -0.05 -0.57 -9.54
N ASN A 84 -0.76 -1.59 -9.04
CA ASN A 84 -0.19 -2.88 -8.61
C ASN A 84 1.02 -2.75 -7.65
N LEU A 85 0.97 -1.80 -6.72
CA LEU A 85 2.08 -1.50 -5.80
C LEU A 85 2.18 -2.59 -4.72
N CYS A 86 3.23 -3.41 -4.80
CA CYS A 86 3.50 -4.48 -3.86
C CYS A 86 4.99 -4.81 -3.75
N TYR A 87 5.42 -5.33 -2.60
CA TYR A 87 6.78 -5.88 -2.43
C TYR A 87 7.13 -6.92 -3.50
N SER A 88 6.16 -7.75 -3.90
CA SER A 88 6.33 -8.81 -4.89
C SER A 88 6.36 -8.32 -6.33
N THR A 89 6.07 -7.04 -6.59
CA THR A 89 5.98 -6.46 -7.93
C THR A 89 6.98 -5.33 -8.15
N LEU A 90 7.66 -4.89 -7.09
CA LEU A 90 8.73 -3.89 -7.13
C LEU A 90 9.96 -4.43 -7.87
N LEU A 91 10.46 -3.66 -8.83
CA LEU A 91 11.70 -3.94 -9.56
C LEU A 91 12.87 -3.20 -8.92
N ARG A 92 14.04 -3.83 -8.89
CA ARG A 92 15.29 -3.14 -8.53
C ARG A 92 15.75 -2.26 -9.68
N LYS A 93 16.52 -1.23 -9.38
CA LYS A 93 17.10 -0.35 -10.40
C LYS A 93 17.87 -1.16 -11.46
N GLY A 94 17.53 -0.96 -12.73
CA GLY A 94 18.09 -1.65 -13.88
C GLY A 94 17.34 -2.93 -14.29
N GLU A 95 16.47 -3.49 -13.43
CA GLU A 95 15.67 -4.67 -13.78
C GLU A 95 14.53 -4.35 -14.73
N GLU A 96 14.10 -3.08 -14.82
CA GLU A 96 13.08 -2.64 -15.77
C GLU A 96 13.46 -2.92 -17.22
N THR A 97 14.75 -2.93 -17.55
CA THR A 97 15.27 -3.22 -18.90
C THR A 97 14.99 -4.65 -19.38
N ARG A 98 14.62 -5.55 -18.46
CA ARG A 98 14.25 -6.94 -18.78
C ARG A 98 12.80 -7.08 -19.24
N PHE A 99 12.00 -6.03 -19.05
CA PHE A 99 10.59 -5.99 -19.39
C PHE A 99 10.36 -4.96 -20.48
N LYS A 100 9.25 -5.08 -21.18
CA LYS A 100 8.82 -4.04 -22.12
C LYS A 100 8.21 -2.87 -21.37
N ASP A 101 8.22 -1.68 -21.98
CA ASP A 101 7.62 -0.48 -21.39
C ASP A 101 6.12 -0.64 -21.09
N ASP A 102 5.42 -1.47 -21.85
CA ASP A 102 4.00 -1.77 -21.65
C ASP A 102 3.74 -2.80 -20.55
N GLU A 103 4.78 -3.42 -19.97
CA GLU A 103 4.69 -4.42 -18.92
C GLU A 103 5.02 -3.85 -17.52
N VAL A 104 5.49 -2.61 -17.45
CA VAL A 104 5.91 -1.93 -16.22
C VAL A 104 5.17 -0.62 -16.00
N THR A 105 5.13 -0.17 -14.75
CA THR A 105 4.60 1.13 -14.33
C THR A 105 5.70 1.87 -13.58
N LYS A 106 6.00 3.10 -14.01
CA LYS A 106 6.93 4.00 -13.34
C LYS A 106 6.17 4.94 -12.40
N THR A 107 6.58 5.04 -11.14
CA THR A 107 6.00 5.97 -10.17
C THR A 107 6.57 7.39 -10.34
N PRO A 108 5.89 8.43 -9.84
CA PRO A 108 6.44 9.79 -9.81
C PRO A 108 7.78 9.89 -9.04
N SER A 109 7.99 9.02 -8.06
CA SER A 109 9.24 8.91 -7.29
C SER A 109 10.37 8.21 -8.06
N GLY A 110 10.08 7.64 -9.23
CA GLY A 110 11.05 6.98 -10.11
C GLY A 110 11.22 5.47 -9.91
N ASP A 111 10.40 4.84 -9.08
CA ASP A 111 10.39 3.40 -8.87
C ASP A 111 9.59 2.68 -9.96
N TYR A 112 9.92 1.41 -10.22
CA TYR A 112 9.25 0.60 -11.22
C TYR A 112 8.53 -0.61 -10.59
N PHE A 113 7.32 -0.87 -11.07
CA PHE A 113 6.52 -2.02 -10.66
C PHE A 113 6.02 -2.77 -11.90
N VAL A 114 6.01 -4.11 -11.87
CA VAL A 114 5.39 -4.89 -12.95
C VAL A 114 3.87 -4.74 -12.92
N LYS A 115 3.26 -4.77 -14.09
CA LYS A 115 1.81 -4.71 -14.25
C LYS A 115 1.12 -6.02 -13.81
N PRO A 116 -0.17 -5.97 -13.41
CA PRO A 116 -0.87 -7.13 -12.84
C PRO A 116 -1.04 -8.31 -13.80
N GLU A 117 -0.90 -8.09 -15.11
CA GLU A 117 -0.93 -9.11 -16.17
C GLU A 117 0.26 -10.08 -16.06
N LEU A 118 1.42 -9.58 -15.63
CA LEU A 118 2.59 -10.41 -15.38
C LEU A 118 2.52 -11.06 -14.00
N PHE A 119 2.24 -10.24 -12.97
CA PHE A 119 2.12 -10.73 -11.60
C PHE A 119 1.19 -9.85 -10.78
N LYS A 120 0.08 -10.41 -10.32
CA LYS A 120 -0.85 -9.72 -9.43
C LYS A 120 -0.27 -9.64 -8.00
N GLY A 121 -0.01 -8.42 -7.53
CA GLY A 121 0.57 -8.17 -6.22
C GLY A 121 -0.25 -8.70 -5.05
N ILE A 122 0.44 -9.12 -3.98
CA ILE A 122 -0.19 -9.61 -2.75
C ILE A 122 -0.95 -8.51 -2.02
N LEU A 123 -0.36 -7.31 -1.90
CA LEU A 123 -0.97 -6.19 -1.18
C LEU A 123 -2.26 -5.71 -1.86
N PRO A 124 -2.33 -5.49 -3.18
CA PRO A 124 -3.58 -5.20 -3.87
C PRO A 124 -4.70 -6.18 -3.57
N ASP A 125 -4.38 -7.48 -3.53
CA ASP A 125 -5.35 -8.54 -3.25
C ASP A 125 -5.90 -8.46 -1.81
N ILE A 126 -5.04 -8.22 -0.82
CA ILE A 126 -5.46 -8.02 0.58
C ILE A 126 -6.34 -6.77 0.71
N LEU A 127 -5.96 -5.67 0.05
CA LEU A 127 -6.72 -4.42 0.09
C LEU A 127 -8.11 -4.59 -0.53
N GLN A 128 -8.22 -5.35 -1.61
CA GLN A 128 -9.50 -5.66 -2.24
C GLN A 128 -10.44 -6.42 -1.29
N GLU A 129 -9.92 -7.41 -0.56
CA GLU A 129 -10.69 -8.15 0.45
C GLU A 129 -11.16 -7.24 1.59
N LEU A 130 -10.26 -6.37 2.09
CA LEU A 130 -10.58 -5.43 3.15
C LEU A 130 -11.65 -4.41 2.72
N LEU A 131 -11.57 -3.91 1.49
CA LEU A 131 -12.57 -2.98 0.95
C LEU A 131 -13.92 -3.65 0.73
N THR A 132 -13.94 -4.88 0.24
CA THR A 132 -15.17 -5.67 0.11
C THR A 132 -15.83 -5.89 1.47
N ALA A 133 -15.05 -6.29 2.48
CA ALA A 133 -15.55 -6.44 3.85
C ALA A 133 -16.07 -5.12 4.42
N ARG A 134 -15.40 -3.99 4.15
CA ARG A 134 -15.87 -2.66 4.57
C ARG A 134 -17.19 -2.29 3.89
N LYS A 135 -17.33 -2.58 2.60
CA LYS A 135 -18.54 -2.27 1.83
C LYS A 135 -19.75 -3.06 2.36
N ALA A 136 -19.56 -4.31 2.77
CA ALA A 136 -20.62 -5.12 3.36
C ALA A 136 -21.05 -4.66 4.77
N ALA A 137 -20.21 -3.88 5.45
CA ALA A 137 -20.50 -3.32 6.77
C ALA A 137 -21.12 -1.91 6.71
N LYS A 138 -21.19 -1.30 5.52
CA LYS A 138 -21.88 -0.03 5.27
C LYS A 138 -23.28 -0.30 4.79
#